data_AF-A0A5A7NEW2-F1
#
_entry.id   AF-A0A5A7NEW2-F1
#
_cell.length_a   1.000
_cell.length_b   1.000
_cell.length_c   1.000
_cell.angle_alpha   90.00
_cell.angle_beta   90.00
_cell.angle_gamma   90.00
#
_symmetry.space_group_name_H-M   'P 1'
#
loop_
_entity.id
_entity.type
_entity.pdbx_description
1 polymer ?
#
loop_
_entity_poly.entity_id
_entity_poly.type
_entity_poly.pdbx_seq_one_letter_code
_entity_poly.pdbx_strand_id
1 'polypeptide(L)' 'MGWVSRWVWAFICFAIVLTYGVGTLLREITDRRKGKTWSEEVGIPIAAGFIVGEALVGVGFAAYMILGA' A
#
# COMPACT_ATOMS: atom_id res chain seq x y z
N MET A 1 -23.59 -20.72 9.82
CA MET A 1 -22.50 -20.22 8.94
C MET A 1 -22.96 -19.06 8.05
N GLY A 2 -23.70 -18.05 8.56
CA GLY A 2 -24.26 -16.96 7.73
C GLY A 2 -23.87 -15.54 8.15
N TRP A 3 -23.31 -15.38 9.35
CA TRP A 3 -22.94 -14.08 9.89
C TRP A 3 -21.52 -13.65 9.50
N VAL A 4 -20.56 -14.58 9.47
CA VAL A 4 -19.16 -14.28 9.11
C VAL A 4 -19.05 -13.82 7.65
N SER A 5 -19.73 -14.50 6.72
CA SER A 5 -19.66 -14.17 5.30
C SER A 5 -20.16 -12.75 4.98
N ARG A 6 -21.19 -12.27 5.69
CA ARG A 6 -21.78 -10.94 5.43
C ARG A 6 -20.84 -9.79 5.82
N TRP A 7 -20.06 -9.96 6.88
CA TRP A 7 -19.09 -8.97 7.33
C TRP A 7 -17.78 -9.04 6.55
N VAL A 8 -17.33 -10.24 6.15
CA VAL A 8 -16.11 -10.42 5.35
C VAL A 8 -16.18 -9.65 4.04
N TRP A 9 -17.30 -9.69 3.32
CA TRP A 9 -17.47 -8.92 2.09
C TRP A 9 -17.42 -7.40 2.33
N ALA A 10 -18.01 -6.92 3.43
CA ALA A 10 -17.96 -5.49 3.76
C ALA A 10 -16.53 -5.04 4.11
N PHE A 11 -15.81 -5.81 4.92
CA PHE A 11 -14.42 -5.49 5.29
C PHE A 11 -13.45 -5.61 4.11
N ILE A 12 -13.59 -6.65 3.26
CA ILE A 12 -12.72 -6.85 2.09
C ILE A 12 -12.97 -5.77 1.03
N CYS A 13 -14.25 -5.50 0.68
CA CYS A 13 -14.55 -4.47 -0.30
C CYS A 13 -14.07 -3.09 0.17
N PHE A 14 -14.23 -2.77 1.45
CA PHE A 14 -13.78 -1.49 1.97
C PHE A 14 -12.24 -1.40 2.02
N ALA A 15 -11.55 -2.44 2.50
CA ALA A 15 -10.09 -2.42 2.62
C ALA A 15 -9.39 -2.29 1.25
N ILE A 16 -9.82 -3.08 0.25
CA ILE A 16 -9.22 -3.06 -1.08
C ILE A 16 -9.68 -1.84 -1.87
N VAL A 17 -10.98 -1.55 -1.96
CA VAL A 17 -11.46 -0.48 -2.85
C VAL A 17 -11.08 0.90 -2.32
N LEU A 18 -11.05 1.10 -1.00
CA LEU A 18 -10.61 2.37 -0.42
C LEU A 18 -9.12 2.61 -0.69
N THR A 19 -8.26 1.60 -0.54
CA THR A 19 -6.81 1.76 -0.82
C THR A 19 -6.55 2.04 -2.31
N TYR A 20 -7.24 1.36 -3.23
CA TYR A 20 -7.17 1.64 -4.66
C TYR A 20 -7.73 3.03 -5.03
N GLY A 21 -8.87 3.41 -4.45
CA GLY A 21 -9.50 4.71 -4.65
C GLY A 21 -8.62 5.85 -4.15
N VAL A 22 -8.04 5.71 -2.95
CA VAL A 22 -7.09 6.67 -2.37
C VAL A 22 -5.83 6.78 -3.22
N GLY A 23 -5.26 5.67 -3.70
CA GLY A 23 -4.12 5.69 -4.61
C GLY A 23 -4.40 6.44 -5.92
N THR A 24 -5.59 6.26 -6.48
CA THR A 24 -6.03 6.95 -7.70
C THR A 24 -6.23 8.45 -7.44
N LEU A 25 -6.85 8.80 -6.31
CA LEU A 25 -7.07 10.19 -5.90
C LEU A 25 -5.75 10.92 -5.63
N LEU A 26 -4.79 10.27 -4.98
CA LEU A 26 -3.45 10.79 -4.75
C LEU A 26 -2.72 11.02 -6.09
N ARG A 27 -2.87 10.12 -7.05
CA ARG A 27 -2.27 10.27 -8.38
C ARG A 27 -2.86 11.48 -9.13
N GLU A 28 -4.17 11.62 -9.14
CA GLU A 28 -4.86 12.76 -9.77
C GLU A 28 -4.49 14.10 -9.10
N ILE A 29 -4.43 14.15 -7.76
CA ILE A 29 -4.02 15.35 -7.02
C ILE A 29 -2.55 15.70 -7.30
N THR A 30 -1.68 14.69 -7.39
CA THR A 30 -0.26 14.87 -7.68
C THR A 30 -0.04 15.38 -9.09
N ASP A 31 -0.73 14.82 -10.07
CA ASP A 31 -0.73 15.29 -11.46
C ASP A 31 -1.21 16.75 -11.57
N ARG A 32 -2.27 17.13 -10.83
CA ARG A 32 -2.79 18.50 -10.81
C ARG A 32 -1.85 19.52 -10.15
N ARG A 33 -1.11 19.13 -9.12
CA ARG A 33 -0.26 20.06 -8.35
C ARG A 33 1.16 20.20 -8.88
N LYS A 34 1.71 19.16 -9.51
CA LYS A 34 3.13 19.13 -9.91
C LYS A 34 3.39 18.68 -11.35
N GLY A 35 2.35 18.32 -12.10
CA GLY A 35 2.46 17.88 -13.48
C GLY A 35 2.84 16.40 -13.61
N LYS A 36 2.40 15.79 -14.73
CA LYS A 36 2.52 14.35 -15.03
C LYS A 36 3.94 13.80 -14.88
N THR A 37 4.93 14.55 -15.36
CA THR A 37 6.35 14.19 -15.34
C THR A 37 6.88 13.95 -13.92
N TRP A 38 6.47 14.75 -12.94
CA TRP A 38 6.92 14.57 -11.55
C TRP A 38 6.30 13.33 -10.89
N SER A 39 5.06 13.01 -11.25
CA SER A 39 4.33 11.83 -10.78
C SER A 39 5.04 10.55 -11.22
N GLU A 40 5.48 10.49 -12.47
CA GLU A 40 6.12 9.31 -13.06
C GLU A 40 7.60 9.17 -12.65
N GLU A 41 8.36 10.26 -12.61
CA GLU A 41 9.80 10.20 -12.32
C GLU A 41 10.16 10.17 -10.83
N VAL A 42 9.27 10.66 -9.95
CA VAL A 42 9.57 10.81 -8.51
C VAL A 42 8.50 10.17 -7.63
N GLY A 43 7.22 10.33 -7.96
CA GLY A 43 6.12 9.77 -7.16
C GLY A 43 6.12 8.25 -7.10
N ILE A 44 6.25 7.58 -8.27
CA ILE A 44 6.30 6.13 -8.39
C ILE A 44 7.50 5.52 -7.64
N PRO A 45 8.76 5.97 -7.82
CA PRO A 45 9.90 5.38 -7.13
C PRO A 45 9.87 5.61 -5.61
N ILE A 46 9.35 6.74 -5.12
CA ILE A 46 9.17 6.94 -3.68
C ILE A 46 8.14 5.96 -3.11
N ALA A 47 6.98 5.81 -3.76
CA ALA A 47 5.96 4.87 -3.32
C ALA A 47 6.46 3.42 -3.36
N ALA A 48 7.18 3.03 -4.42
CA ALA A 48 7.83 1.74 -4.51
C ALA A 48 8.87 1.53 -3.41
N GLY A 49 9.69 2.56 -3.12
CA GLY A 49 10.64 2.55 -2.02
C GLY A 49 9.99 2.32 -0.66
N PHE A 50 8.83 2.91 -0.39
CA PHE A 50 8.08 2.69 0.85
C PHE A 50 7.53 1.26 0.97
N ILE A 51 6.96 0.71 -0.11
CA ILE A 51 6.44 -0.68 -0.11
C ILE A 51 7.57 -1.68 0.11
N VAL A 52 8.69 -1.52 -0.60
CA VAL A 52 9.86 -2.40 -0.48
C VAL A 52 10.53 -2.23 0.89
N GLY A 53 10.62 -0.99 1.40
CA GLY A 53 11.20 -0.70 2.71
C GLY A 53 10.44 -1.34 3.87
N GLU A 54 9.11 -1.26 3.87
CA GLU A 54 8.29 -1.91 4.91
C GLU A 54 8.46 -3.45 4.88
N ALA A 55 8.44 -4.04 3.68
CA ALA A 55 8.65 -5.48 3.50
C ALA A 55 10.04 -5.92 3.99
N LEU A 56 11.09 -5.14 3.70
CA LEU A 56 12.45 -5.44 4.17
C LEU A 56 12.59 -5.38 5.69
N VAL A 57 11.90 -4.47 6.37
CA VAL A 57 11.89 -4.43 7.85
C VAL A 57 11.25 -5.69 8.43
N GLY A 58 10.14 -6.16 7.84
CA GLY A 58 9.50 -7.41 8.25
C GLY A 58 10.40 -8.64 8.07
N VAL A 59 11.09 -8.73 6.92
CA VAL A 59 12.05 -9.81 6.64
C VAL A 59 13.27 -9.74 7.56
N GLY A 60 13.82 -8.54 7.78
CA GLY A 60 14.94 -8.33 8.68
C GLY A 60 14.62 -8.70 10.13
N PHE A 61 13.42 -8.36 10.60
CA PHE A 61 12.93 -8.76 11.93
C PHE A 61 12.78 -10.28 12.05
N ALA A 62 12.22 -10.94 11.03
CA ALA A 62 12.10 -12.39 11.00
C ALA A 62 13.48 -13.08 11.00
N ALA A 63 14.43 -12.57 10.22
CA ALA A 63 15.80 -13.09 10.19
C ALA A 63 16.52 -12.90 11.53
N TYR A 64 16.36 -11.75 12.18
CA TYR A 64 16.89 -11.50 13.52
C TYR A 64 16.32 -12.48 14.56
N MET A 65 15.01 -12.74 14.52
CA MET A 65 14.39 -13.72 15.42
C MET A 65 14.89 -15.14 15.20
N ILE A 66 15.23 -15.53 13.96
CA ILE A 66 15.69 -16.88 13.65
C ILE A 66 17.18 -17.07 13.96
N LEU A 67 18.01 -16.06 13.71
CA LEU A 67 19.46 -16.14 13.91
C LEU A 67 19.89 -15.79 15.35
N GLY A 68 19.04 -15.07 16.09
CA GLY A 68 19.25 -14.73 17.50
C GLY A 68 18.53 -15.66 18.49
N ALA A 69 17.80 -16.67 18.00
CA ALA A 69 17.22 -17.77 18.79
C ALA A 69 18.14 -19.00 18.76
#